data_AF-A0A7Y5NTK8-F1
#
_entry.id   AF-A0A7Y5NTK8-F1
#
_cell.length_a   1.000
_cell.length_b   1.000
_cell.length_c   1.000
_cell.angle_alpha   90.00
_cell.angle_beta   90.00
_cell.angle_gamma   90.00
#
_symmetry.space_group_name_H-M   'P 1'
#
loop_
_entity.id
_entity.type
_entity.pdbx_description
1 polymer ?
#
loop_
_entity_poly.entity_id
_entity_poly.type
_entity_poly.pdbx_seq_one_letter_code
_entity_poly.pdbx_strand_id
1 'polypeptide(L)'
;MSLEFFNELSGILEFDLSEPARKITERLLNMAAPPTATITALRLKATVYEDRDFRALTPSELDLIVLDDAQIRMAGLGEPVLHHAPNGRNFSVRDLLVAVEETERQTRGKSEWFGGVDVEHRFFEGIELDEEGVWRIIWGS
;
A
#
# COMPACT_ATOMS: atom_id res chain seq x y z
N MET A 1 5.15 11.34 -18.38
CA MET A 1 3.95 10.74 -17.77
C MET A 1 4.47 10.05 -16.54
N SER A 2 4.41 10.76 -15.41
CA SER A 2 5.25 10.51 -14.26
C SER A 2 4.48 9.77 -13.18
N LEU A 3 5.17 8.87 -12.49
CA LEU A 3 4.82 8.35 -11.17
C LEU A 3 4.36 9.43 -10.17
N GLU A 4 4.65 10.70 -10.44
CA GLU A 4 4.12 11.88 -9.77
C GLU A 4 2.61 11.81 -9.53
N PHE A 5 1.78 11.55 -10.55
CA PHE A 5 0.33 11.45 -10.33
C PHE A 5 -0.03 10.33 -9.35
N PHE A 6 0.68 9.19 -9.43
CA PHE A 6 0.46 8.07 -8.53
C PHE A 6 0.88 8.41 -7.08
N ASN A 7 1.97 9.16 -6.91
CA ASN A 7 2.46 9.61 -5.61
C ASN A 7 1.66 10.79 -5.02
N GLU A 8 0.88 11.51 -5.83
CA GLU A 8 -0.08 12.52 -5.37
C GLU A 8 -1.39 11.90 -4.85
N LEU A 9 -1.62 10.61 -5.08
CA LEU A 9 -2.78 9.92 -4.54
C LEU A 9 -2.69 9.84 -3.03
N SER A 10 -3.83 10.09 -2.38
CA SER A 10 -4.03 9.70 -0.98
C SER A 10 -4.58 8.28 -0.94
N GLY A 11 -4.44 7.61 0.19
CA GLY A 11 -5.10 6.31 0.35
C GLY A 11 -5.12 5.80 1.77
N ILE A 12 -6.04 4.88 2.02
CA ILE A 12 -6.13 4.16 3.29
C ILE A 12 -6.06 2.67 2.99
N LEU A 13 -5.12 1.99 3.65
CA LEU A 13 -5.02 0.54 3.69
C LEU A 13 -5.99 0.01 4.75
N GLU A 14 -6.98 -0.73 4.29
CA GLU A 14 -7.97 -1.38 5.14
C GLU A 14 -7.61 -2.85 5.33
N PHE A 15 -7.77 -3.34 6.56
CA PHE A 15 -7.48 -4.71 6.93
C PHE A 15 -8.70 -5.36 7.59
N ASP A 16 -8.98 -6.59 7.20
CA ASP A 16 -9.75 -7.50 8.02
C ASP A 16 -8.77 -8.45 8.74
N LEU A 17 -8.98 -8.66 10.03
CA LEU A 17 -8.14 -9.50 10.87
C LEU A 17 -8.94 -10.68 11.41
N SER A 18 -8.27 -11.81 11.63
CA SER A 18 -8.87 -12.95 12.35
C SER A 18 -9.20 -12.62 13.81
N GLU A 19 -8.48 -11.67 14.40
CA GLU A 19 -8.69 -11.14 15.75
C GLU A 19 -8.57 -9.61 15.74
N PRO A 20 -9.41 -8.88 16.49
CA PRO A 20 -9.39 -7.42 16.48
C PRO A 20 -8.09 -6.87 17.06
N ALA A 21 -7.57 -5.80 16.44
CA ALA A 21 -6.47 -5.01 16.97
C ALA A 21 -6.83 -4.38 18.32
N ARG A 22 -5.81 -4.14 19.15
CA ARG A 22 -5.95 -3.58 20.49
C ARG A 22 -4.97 -2.44 20.68
N LYS A 23 -5.31 -1.50 21.59
CA LYS A 23 -4.35 -0.49 22.02
C LYS A 23 -3.14 -1.16 22.65
N ILE A 24 -1.95 -0.69 22.31
CA ILE A 24 -0.70 -1.16 22.93
C ILE A 24 -0.65 -0.71 24.41
N THR A 25 -1.20 0.46 24.71
CA THR A 25 -1.32 0.99 26.07
C THR A 25 -2.46 2.00 26.15
N GLU A 26 -3.05 2.21 27.34
CA GLU A 26 -4.12 3.18 27.57
C GLU A 26 -3.70 4.64 27.31
N ARG A 27 -2.39 4.92 27.26
CA ARG A 27 -1.84 6.27 27.09
C ARG A 27 -1.54 6.66 25.65
N LEU A 28 -1.54 5.70 24.73
CA LEU A 28 -1.22 5.91 23.32
C LEU A 28 -2.40 5.49 22.45
N LEU A 29 -2.51 6.10 21.27
CA LEU A 29 -3.53 5.75 20.29
C LEU A 29 -3.12 4.56 19.41
N ASN A 30 -1.83 4.19 19.45
CA ASN A 30 -1.31 3.13 18.60
C ASN A 30 -1.99 1.79 18.86
N MET A 31 -2.34 1.14 17.76
CA MET A 31 -2.97 -0.17 17.75
C MET A 31 -1.96 -1.23 17.31
N ALA A 32 -2.13 -2.45 17.82
CA ALA A 32 -1.40 -3.62 17.36
C ALA A 32 -2.36 -4.81 17.27
N ALA A 33 -2.20 -5.62 16.23
CA ALA A 33 -2.84 -6.92 16.16
C ALA A 33 -2.11 -7.90 17.08
N PRO A 34 -2.80 -8.82 17.77
CA PRO A 34 -2.14 -9.89 18.53
C PRO A 34 -1.15 -10.71 17.67
N PRO A 35 -0.12 -11.34 18.26
CA PRO A 35 0.81 -12.21 17.52
C PRO A 35 0.13 -13.40 16.81
N THR A 36 -1.07 -13.79 17.26
CA THR A 36 -1.88 -14.86 16.68
C THR A 36 -2.82 -14.39 15.58
N ALA A 37 -2.99 -13.07 15.41
CA ALA A 37 -3.86 -12.51 14.39
C ALA A 37 -3.25 -12.68 12.99
N THR A 38 -4.11 -12.94 12.02
CA THR A 38 -3.76 -13.01 10.60
C THR A 38 -4.60 -12.04 9.81
N ILE A 39 -4.04 -11.51 8.71
CA ILE A 39 -4.77 -10.68 7.75
C ILE A 39 -5.67 -11.61 6.92
N THR A 40 -6.99 -11.41 6.98
CA THR A 40 -7.97 -12.18 6.21
C THR A 40 -8.39 -11.45 4.94
N ALA A 41 -8.35 -10.11 4.94
CA ALA A 41 -8.48 -9.28 3.75
C ALA A 41 -7.64 -8.01 3.88
N LEU A 42 -7.22 -7.46 2.74
CA LEU A 42 -6.44 -6.24 2.64
C LEU A 42 -6.83 -5.53 1.35
N ARG A 43 -7.14 -4.23 1.45
CA ARG A 43 -7.57 -3.37 0.34
C ARG A 43 -7.02 -1.96 0.49
N LEU A 44 -6.51 -1.39 -0.59
CA LEU A 44 -6.08 0.00 -0.65
C LEU A 44 -7.21 0.83 -1.29
N LYS A 45 -7.81 1.70 -0.49
CA LYS A 45 -8.75 2.71 -1.00
C LYS A 45 -7.99 3.99 -1.34
N ALA A 46 -7.57 4.09 -2.59
CA ALA A 46 -6.95 5.31 -3.11
C ALA A 46 -8.00 6.39 -3.43
N THR A 47 -7.64 7.64 -3.21
CA THR A 47 -8.44 8.84 -3.44
C THR A 47 -7.58 9.98 -3.98
N VAL A 48 -8.22 10.94 -4.64
CA VAL A 48 -7.62 12.21 -5.03
C VAL A 48 -8.13 13.28 -4.06
N TYR A 49 -7.23 14.13 -3.58
CA TYR A 49 -7.60 15.31 -2.81
C TYR A 49 -7.73 16.52 -3.73
N GLU A 50 -8.95 17.03 -3.90
CA GLU A 50 -9.27 18.14 -4.80
C GLU A 50 -10.38 18.98 -4.16
N ASP A 51 -10.34 20.31 -4.33
CA ASP A 51 -11.37 21.21 -3.79
C ASP A 51 -11.66 21.05 -2.28
N ARG A 52 -10.62 20.72 -1.51
CA ARG A 52 -10.66 20.46 -0.06
C ARG A 52 -11.44 19.21 0.36
N ASP A 53 -11.71 18.30 -0.57
CA ASP A 53 -12.39 17.03 -0.29
C ASP A 53 -11.65 15.84 -0.92
N PHE A 54 -11.94 14.64 -0.44
CA PHE A 54 -11.43 13.40 -1.02
C PHE A 54 -12.49 12.78 -1.93
N ARG A 55 -12.10 12.48 -3.18
CA ARG A 55 -12.93 11.74 -4.12
C ARG A 55 -12.28 10.45 -4.58
N ALA A 56 -13.10 9.49 -4.97
CA ALA A 56 -12.61 8.29 -5.64
C ALA A 56 -12.00 8.65 -7.01
N LEU A 57 -11.06 7.80 -7.47
CA LEU A 57 -10.53 7.90 -8.82
C LEU A 57 -11.62 7.57 -9.84
N THR A 58 -11.66 8.35 -10.91
CA THR A 58 -12.48 8.05 -12.09
C THR A 58 -11.91 6.86 -12.87
N PRO A 59 -12.73 6.19 -13.72
CA PRO A 59 -12.23 5.13 -14.59
C PRO A 59 -11.06 5.58 -15.47
N SER A 60 -11.11 6.81 -16.01
CA SER A 60 -10.04 7.36 -16.83
C SER A 60 -8.74 7.57 -16.04
N GLU A 61 -8.81 8.03 -14.79
CA GLU A 61 -7.62 8.20 -13.94
C GLU A 61 -7.00 6.84 -13.58
N LEU A 62 -7.83 5.84 -13.31
CA LEU A 62 -7.37 4.48 -13.03
C LEU A 62 -6.62 3.85 -14.21
N ASP A 63 -7.01 4.19 -15.43
CA ASP A 63 -6.44 3.62 -16.66
C ASP A 63 -5.27 4.47 -17.21
N LEU A 64 -4.87 5.56 -16.52
CA LEU A 64 -3.68 6.34 -16.88
C LEU A 64 -2.41 5.50 -16.72
N ILE A 65 -1.57 5.50 -17.76
CA ILE A 65 -0.24 4.87 -17.69
C ILE A 65 0.71 5.78 -16.91
N VAL A 66 1.24 5.25 -15.81
CA VAL A 66 2.10 6.00 -14.87
C VAL A 66 3.52 5.45 -14.79
N LEU A 67 3.74 4.22 -15.27
CA LEU A 67 5.06 3.62 -15.37
C LEU A 67 5.20 2.87 -16.70
N ASP A 68 6.12 3.31 -17.55
CA ASP A 68 6.43 2.69 -18.84
C ASP A 68 7.53 1.62 -18.69
N ASP A 69 7.24 0.61 -17.87
CA ASP A 69 8.09 -0.57 -17.67
C ASP A 69 7.22 -1.84 -17.57
N ALA A 70 7.74 -2.96 -18.06
CA ALA A 70 7.05 -4.25 -18.00
C ALA A 70 7.12 -4.88 -16.60
N GLN A 71 8.02 -4.41 -15.74
CA GLN A 71 8.26 -4.98 -14.42
C GLN A 71 8.50 -3.91 -13.36
N ILE A 72 8.12 -4.21 -12.12
CA ILE A 72 8.44 -3.36 -10.97
C ILE A 72 8.73 -4.24 -9.75
N ARG A 73 9.79 -3.94 -9.02
CA ARG A 73 10.10 -4.57 -7.72
C ARG A 73 9.61 -3.62 -6.63
N MET A 74 8.64 -4.07 -5.83
CA MET A 74 8.07 -3.28 -4.74
C MET A 74 8.38 -3.89 -3.38
N ALA A 75 8.61 -3.07 -2.36
CA ALA A 75 8.77 -3.52 -0.99
C ALA A 75 7.90 -2.70 -0.03
N GLY A 76 7.06 -3.41 0.73
CA GLY A 76 6.44 -2.88 1.94
C GLY A 76 7.31 -3.20 3.16
N LEU A 77 6.72 -3.81 4.19
CA LEU A 77 7.44 -4.31 5.36
C LEU A 77 8.06 -5.69 5.10
N GLY A 78 9.18 -5.75 4.35
CA GLY A 78 9.93 -6.98 4.16
C GLY A 78 10.66 -7.08 2.82
N GLU A 79 10.80 -8.31 2.34
CA GLU A 79 11.47 -8.62 1.07
C GLU A 79 10.73 -8.04 -0.14
N PRO A 80 11.45 -7.58 -1.17
CA PRO A 80 10.82 -7.07 -2.38
C PRO A 80 10.04 -8.16 -3.14
N VAL A 81 8.87 -7.78 -3.66
CA VAL A 81 8.02 -8.59 -4.54
C VAL A 81 8.13 -8.06 -5.96
N LEU A 82 8.40 -8.96 -6.92
CA LEU A 82 8.43 -8.63 -8.34
C LEU A 82 7.02 -8.72 -8.92
N HIS A 83 6.57 -7.65 -9.56
CA HIS A 83 5.30 -7.57 -10.28
C HIS A 83 5.54 -7.41 -11.78
N HIS A 84 4.66 -8.00 -12.58
CA HIS A 84 4.67 -7.90 -14.04
C HIS A 84 3.46 -7.10 -14.50
N ALA A 85 3.68 -6.20 -15.46
CA ALA A 85 2.61 -5.44 -16.10
C ALA A 85 1.61 -6.42 -16.73
N PRO A 86 0.29 -6.29 -16.49
CA PRO A 86 -0.70 -7.21 -17.06
C PRO A 86 -0.70 -7.28 -18.60
N ASN A 87 -0.33 -6.18 -19.26
CA ASN A 87 -0.18 -6.12 -20.72
C ASN A 87 1.26 -6.44 -21.20
N GLY A 88 2.17 -6.77 -20.29
CA GLY A 88 3.58 -7.07 -20.55
C GLY A 88 4.44 -5.87 -20.94
N ARG A 89 3.97 -4.63 -20.77
CA ARG A 89 4.64 -3.42 -21.28
C ARG A 89 4.69 -2.26 -20.30
N ASN A 90 3.58 -1.94 -19.64
CA ASN A 90 3.49 -0.77 -18.77
C ASN A 90 2.40 -0.96 -17.70
N PHE A 91 2.48 -0.15 -16.64
CA PHE A 91 1.50 -0.15 -15.55
C PHE A 91 0.62 1.09 -15.63
N SER A 92 -0.69 0.85 -15.55
CA SER A 92 -1.67 1.88 -15.21
C SER A 92 -1.68 2.15 -13.71
N VAL A 93 -2.37 3.22 -13.29
CA VAL A 93 -2.64 3.50 -11.87
C VAL A 93 -3.29 2.30 -11.21
N ARG A 94 -4.28 1.69 -11.86
CA ARG A 94 -4.95 0.48 -11.38
C ARG A 94 -3.97 -0.66 -11.14
N ASP A 95 -3.06 -0.89 -12.08
CA ASP A 95 -2.10 -1.99 -11.98
C ASP A 95 -1.13 -1.77 -10.81
N LEU A 96 -0.67 -0.53 -10.60
CA LEU A 96 0.19 -0.19 -9.46
C LEU A 96 -0.55 -0.31 -8.12
N LEU A 97 -1.82 0.11 -8.03
CA LEU A 97 -2.61 -0.09 -6.81
C LEU A 97 -2.74 -1.58 -6.46
N VAL A 98 -2.98 -2.44 -7.46
CA VAL A 98 -3.03 -3.90 -7.28
C VAL A 98 -1.66 -4.45 -6.85
N ALA A 99 -0.56 -3.96 -7.45
CA ALA A 99 0.78 -4.36 -7.06
C ALA A 99 1.12 -3.97 -5.61
N VAL A 100 0.69 -2.78 -5.16
CA VAL A 100 0.81 -2.34 -3.76
C VAL A 100 0.03 -3.26 -2.84
N GLU A 101 -1.25 -3.53 -3.13
CA GLU A 101 -2.08 -4.43 -2.31
C GLU A 101 -1.46 -5.84 -2.19
N GLU A 102 -0.97 -6.39 -3.31
CA GLU A 102 -0.39 -7.73 -3.32
C GLU A 102 0.96 -7.77 -2.59
N THR A 103 1.79 -6.73 -2.73
CA THR A 103 3.02 -6.59 -1.94
C THR A 103 2.68 -6.62 -0.45
N GLU A 104 1.74 -5.78 -0.03
CA GLU A 104 1.33 -5.69 1.38
C GLU A 104 0.71 -6.98 1.89
N ARG A 105 -0.08 -7.69 1.08
CA ARG A 105 -0.61 -9.00 1.43
C ARG A 105 0.50 -10.02 1.74
N GLN A 106 1.61 -9.97 1.00
CA GLN A 106 2.73 -10.90 1.17
C GLN A 106 3.71 -10.51 2.28
N THR A 107 3.84 -9.21 2.57
CA THR A 107 4.86 -8.68 3.49
C THR A 107 4.28 -8.25 4.83
N ARG A 108 3.12 -7.57 4.86
CA ARG A 108 2.54 -6.99 6.08
C ARG A 108 2.27 -8.02 7.17
N GLY A 109 1.75 -9.19 6.79
CA GLY A 109 1.48 -10.28 7.74
C GLY A 109 2.72 -10.84 8.43
N LYS A 110 3.93 -10.49 7.96
CA LYS A 110 5.22 -10.90 8.54
C LYS A 110 5.89 -9.78 9.35
N SER A 111 5.25 -8.62 9.49
CA SER A 111 5.77 -7.56 10.35
C SER A 111 5.85 -8.02 11.81
N GLU A 112 6.72 -7.40 12.60
CA GLU A 112 6.83 -7.64 14.04
C GLU A 112 6.41 -6.39 14.85
N TRP A 113 5.41 -5.65 14.38
CA TRP A 113 4.92 -4.44 15.05
C TRP A 113 4.31 -4.81 16.41
N PHE A 114 5.05 -4.47 17.48
CA PHE A 114 4.76 -4.93 18.86
C PHE A 114 4.56 -6.46 18.95
N GLY A 115 5.31 -7.22 18.15
CA GLY A 115 5.24 -8.69 18.11
C GLY A 115 4.04 -9.25 17.33
N GLY A 116 3.28 -8.41 16.64
CA GLY A 116 2.18 -8.82 15.76
C GLY A 116 2.16 -8.06 14.44
N VAL A 117 1.00 -8.03 13.79
CA VAL A 117 0.82 -7.40 12.48
C VAL A 117 0.70 -5.88 12.63
N ASP A 118 1.43 -5.15 11.78
CA ASP A 118 1.30 -3.71 11.64
C ASP A 118 -0.03 -3.34 11.00
N VAL A 119 -0.85 -2.64 11.78
CA VAL A 119 -2.15 -2.10 11.38
C VAL A 119 -2.25 -0.60 11.63
N GLU A 120 -1.13 0.01 12.04
CA GLU A 120 -1.01 1.42 12.37
C GLU A 120 -0.64 2.21 11.11
N HIS A 121 0.39 1.78 10.39
CA HIS A 121 0.87 2.48 9.18
C HIS A 121 0.00 2.13 7.97
N ARG A 122 -1.06 2.90 7.78
CA ARG A 122 -2.12 2.61 6.81
C ARG A 122 -2.44 3.77 5.86
N PHE A 123 -1.87 4.95 6.05
CA PHE A 123 -2.07 6.06 5.12
C PHE A 123 -1.04 5.98 4.00
N PHE A 124 -1.49 5.83 2.76
CA PHE A 124 -0.60 5.74 1.61
C PHE A 124 0.02 7.11 1.32
N GLU A 125 1.36 7.15 1.23
CA GLU A 125 2.14 8.38 0.99
C GLU A 125 2.98 8.30 -0.30
N GLY A 126 2.71 7.30 -1.14
CA GLY A 126 3.41 7.11 -2.42
C GLY A 126 4.43 5.97 -2.40
N ILE A 127 5.22 5.92 -3.47
CA ILE A 127 6.34 5.00 -3.63
C ILE A 127 7.64 5.74 -4.00
N GLU A 128 8.76 5.25 -3.47
CA GLU A 128 10.09 5.84 -3.70
C GLU A 128 11.08 4.78 -4.18
N LEU A 129 11.91 5.12 -5.17
CA LEU A 129 12.93 4.24 -5.70
C LEU A 129 14.20 4.31 -4.85
N ASP A 130 14.64 3.18 -4.30
CA ASP A 130 15.91 3.08 -3.58
C ASP A 130 17.12 2.82 -4.51
N GLU A 131 18.32 2.86 -3.93
CA GLU A 131 19.59 2.68 -4.66
C GLU A 131 19.74 1.29 -5.32
N GLU A 132 18.96 0.29 -4.88
CA GLU A 132 18.97 -1.08 -5.39
C GLU A 132 17.92 -1.31 -6.50
N GLY A 133 17.19 -0.26 -6.88
CA GLY A 133 16.13 -0.34 -7.88
C GLY A 133 14.84 -0.96 -7.33
N VAL A 134 14.61 -0.90 -6.02
CA VAL A 134 13.37 -1.34 -5.38
C VAL A 134 12.50 -0.13 -5.03
N TRP A 135 11.22 -0.21 -5.40
CA TRP A 135 10.22 0.80 -5.05
C TRP A 135 9.65 0.52 -3.66
N ARG A 136 10.02 1.35 -2.68
CA ARG A 136 9.53 1.31 -1.30
C ARG A 136 8.15 1.93 -1.22
N ILE A 137 7.21 1.24 -0.60
CA ILE A 137 5.88 1.76 -0.32
C ILE A 137 5.94 2.55 0.98
N ILE A 138 5.57 3.83 0.91
CA ILE A 138 5.65 4.75 2.04
C ILE A 138 4.27 4.82 2.71
N TRP A 139 4.26 4.63 4.02
CA TRP A 139 3.05 4.57 4.83
C TRP A 139 3.13 5.50 6.05
N GLY A 140 2.12 6.34 6.23
CA GLY A 140 1.89 7.14 7.42
C GLY A 140 1.00 6.45 8.45
N SER A 141 1.09 6.92 9.71
CA SER A 141 0.33 6.46 10.88
C SER A 141 -0.86 7.35 11.22
#